data_AF-A0A418WTE5-F1
#
_entry.id   AF-A0A418WTE5-F1
#
_cell.length_a   1.000
_cell.length_b   1.000
_cell.length_c   1.000
_cell.angle_alpha   90.00
_cell.angle_beta   90.00
_cell.angle_gamma   90.00
#
_symmetry.space_group_name_H-M   'P 1'
#
loop_
_entity.id
_entity.type
_entity.pdbx_description
1 polymer ?
#
loop_
_entity_poly.entity_id
_entity_poly.type
_entity_poly.pdbx_seq_one_letter_code
_entity_poly.pdbx_strand_id
1 'polypeptide(L)'
;MTETLFVTGSGTDIGKTLVTAALAHQARQSGRKVAVLKPVASGYSWDTAAQSDAGVILQALGEEITPENIERVSPWRYRQPVSPDFAARQEGWSVSAAQIAAFCRGGERDADTVIVEGVGGIMAPINERQTFLDVLPDLPYPALVVVGTYLGALSHAFTCVETIRGRGHRVAGIVVSESETGGQPVAEIAKSLATFLPDLPVVMLPRLNGPAHGPPPRCSHNFLWKSHHLVWRKMPLTRYSVFVAAETAFWREDKAHVLDRRAHREPS
;
A
#
# COMPACT_ATOMS: atom_id res chain seq x y z
N MET A 1 -13.92 -0.47 -18.14
CA MET A 1 -12.45 -0.59 -18.25
C MET A 1 -11.93 -0.78 -16.84
N THR A 2 -11.08 -1.76 -16.62
CA THR A 2 -10.46 -2.04 -15.32
C THR A 2 -9.49 -0.91 -14.98
N GLU A 3 -9.58 -0.35 -13.78
CA GLU A 3 -8.63 0.66 -13.30
C GLU A 3 -7.45 -0.01 -12.62
N THR A 4 -6.26 0.17 -13.17
CA THR A 4 -5.04 -0.47 -12.69
C THR A 4 -4.11 0.54 -12.04
N LEU A 5 -3.48 0.20 -10.92
CA LEU A 5 -2.49 1.03 -10.25
C LEU A 5 -1.30 0.19 -9.79
N PHE A 6 -0.09 0.68 -10.03
CA PHE A 6 1.13 0.05 -9.53
C PHE A 6 1.65 0.78 -8.30
N VAL A 7 1.52 0.19 -7.11
CA VAL A 7 2.02 0.73 -5.85
C VAL A 7 3.47 0.30 -5.68
N THR A 8 4.38 1.27 -5.70
CA THR A 8 5.82 1.05 -5.48
C THR A 8 6.35 2.02 -4.44
N GLY A 9 7.66 2.09 -4.24
CA GLY A 9 8.22 3.06 -3.32
C GLY A 9 9.70 3.30 -3.48
N SER A 10 10.21 4.22 -2.66
CA SER A 10 11.63 4.59 -2.63
C SER A 10 12.50 3.61 -1.83
N GLY A 11 11.91 2.62 -1.15
CA GLY A 11 12.61 1.66 -0.31
C GLY A 11 11.70 0.61 0.33
N THR A 12 12.26 -0.13 1.29
CA THR A 12 11.59 -1.18 2.07
C THR A 12 11.00 -0.61 3.36
N ASP A 13 9.94 -1.22 3.91
CA ASP A 13 9.31 -0.87 5.19
C ASP A 13 8.82 0.57 5.35
N ILE A 14 8.51 1.21 4.22
CA ILE A 14 7.96 2.58 4.15
C ILE A 14 6.43 2.63 4.03
N GLY A 15 5.72 1.51 4.29
CA GLY A 15 4.25 1.50 4.32
C GLY A 15 3.54 1.22 2.99
N LYS A 16 4.19 0.59 1.99
CA LYS A 16 3.53 0.19 0.73
C LYS A 16 2.29 -0.67 0.98
N THR A 17 2.41 -1.72 1.78
CA THR A 17 1.33 -2.63 2.16
C THR A 17 0.16 -1.90 2.80
N LEU A 18 0.43 -0.94 3.68
CA LEU A 18 -0.60 -0.13 4.31
C LEU A 18 -1.37 0.71 3.28
N VAL A 19 -0.66 1.35 2.35
CA VAL A 19 -1.27 2.12 1.25
C VAL A 19 -2.09 1.21 0.34
N THR A 20 -1.55 0.07 -0.07
CA THR A 20 -2.25 -0.94 -0.88
C THR A 20 -3.53 -1.41 -0.19
N ALA A 21 -3.45 -1.79 1.09
CA ALA A 21 -4.59 -2.25 1.87
C ALA A 21 -5.66 -1.16 2.01
N ALA A 22 -5.28 0.09 2.28
CA ALA A 22 -6.21 1.21 2.38
C ALA A 22 -6.94 1.48 1.06
N LEU A 23 -6.22 1.46 -0.06
CA LEU A 23 -6.80 1.61 -1.40
C LEU A 23 -7.76 0.46 -1.74
N ALA A 24 -7.37 -0.77 -1.44
CA ALA A 24 -8.18 -1.96 -1.68
C ALA A 24 -9.47 -1.92 -0.85
N HIS A 25 -9.35 -1.63 0.44
CA HIS A 25 -10.47 -1.49 1.35
C HIS A 25 -11.45 -0.41 0.86
N GLN A 26 -10.95 0.79 0.54
CA GLN A 26 -11.79 1.89 0.06
C GLN A 26 -12.51 1.56 -1.25
N ALA A 27 -11.82 0.92 -2.20
CA ALA A 27 -12.42 0.51 -3.46
C ALA A 27 -13.52 -0.53 -3.24
N ARG A 28 -13.31 -1.50 -2.34
CA ARG A 28 -14.31 -2.49 -1.94
C ARG A 28 -15.52 -1.85 -1.27
N GLN A 29 -15.31 -0.93 -0.32
CA GLN A 29 -16.39 -0.18 0.33
C GLN A 29 -17.22 0.66 -0.66
N SER A 30 -16.62 1.01 -1.79
CA SER A 30 -17.30 1.70 -2.90
C SER A 30 -18.05 0.74 -3.83
N GLY A 31 -18.20 -0.53 -3.46
CA GLY A 31 -18.93 -1.55 -4.21
C GLY A 31 -18.20 -2.09 -5.44
N ARG A 32 -16.89 -1.87 -5.56
CA ARG A 32 -16.09 -2.32 -6.72
C ARG A 32 -15.55 -3.72 -6.49
N LYS A 33 -15.40 -4.50 -7.58
CA LYS A 33 -14.60 -5.72 -7.57
C LYS A 33 -13.13 -5.35 -7.59
N VAL A 34 -12.38 -5.77 -6.57
CA VAL A 34 -10.97 -5.40 -6.39
C VAL A 34 -10.10 -6.64 -6.44
N ALA A 35 -9.06 -6.60 -7.27
CA ALA A 35 -7.95 -7.54 -7.22
C ALA A 35 -6.70 -6.83 -6.71
N VAL A 36 -5.98 -7.46 -5.78
CA VAL A 36 -4.68 -6.98 -5.31
C VAL A 36 -3.65 -8.07 -5.53
N LEU A 37 -2.51 -7.69 -6.09
CA LEU A 37 -1.43 -8.58 -6.51
C LEU A 37 -0.13 -8.12 -5.88
N LYS A 38 0.48 -8.94 -5.03
CA LYS A 38 1.79 -8.75 -4.40
C LYS A 38 2.70 -9.88 -4.89
N PRO A 39 3.14 -9.87 -6.16
CA PRO A 39 3.71 -11.04 -6.81
C PRO A 39 4.89 -11.66 -6.07
N VAL A 40 5.77 -10.82 -5.50
CA VAL A 40 7.01 -11.24 -4.84
C VAL A 40 7.00 -10.80 -3.38
N ALA A 41 7.32 -11.74 -2.49
CA ALA A 41 7.54 -11.49 -1.08
C ALA A 41 8.76 -12.25 -0.57
N SER A 42 9.39 -11.73 0.48
CA SER A 42 10.50 -12.35 1.19
C SER A 42 10.19 -12.31 2.69
N GLY A 43 10.73 -13.25 3.47
CA GLY A 43 10.41 -13.36 4.89
C GLY A 43 9.03 -13.98 5.18
N TYR A 44 8.50 -14.81 4.27
CA TYR A 44 7.18 -15.41 4.44
C TYR A 44 7.24 -16.78 5.14
N SER A 45 6.36 -16.98 6.12
CA SER A 45 6.03 -18.30 6.66
C SER A 45 4.53 -18.40 6.97
N TRP A 46 4.03 -19.63 7.13
CA TRP A 46 2.64 -19.86 7.53
C TRP A 46 2.34 -19.40 8.96
N ASP A 47 3.34 -19.43 9.84
CA ASP A 47 3.20 -18.99 11.24
C ASP A 47 2.92 -17.48 11.36
N THR A 48 3.37 -16.69 10.37
CA THR A 48 3.20 -15.24 10.32
C THR A 48 2.34 -14.78 9.13
N ALA A 49 1.55 -15.69 8.54
CA ALA A 49 0.79 -15.42 7.33
C ALA A 49 -0.16 -14.22 7.49
N ALA A 50 -0.78 -14.05 8.67
CA ALA A 50 -1.69 -12.95 8.95
C ALA A 50 -0.99 -11.57 9.03
N GLN A 51 0.28 -11.54 9.43
CA GLN A 51 1.09 -10.32 9.51
C GLN A 51 1.86 -10.04 8.22
N SER A 52 1.91 -11.00 7.31
CA SER A 52 2.56 -10.83 6.00
C SER A 52 1.83 -9.81 5.13
N ASP A 53 2.53 -9.27 4.12
CA ASP A 53 1.92 -8.36 3.14
C ASP A 53 0.63 -8.94 2.53
N ALA A 54 0.67 -10.22 2.13
CA ALA A 54 -0.47 -10.91 1.56
C ALA A 54 -1.62 -11.09 2.58
N GLY A 55 -1.31 -11.38 3.84
CA GLY A 55 -2.31 -11.49 4.91
C GLY A 55 -3.05 -10.17 5.15
N VAL A 56 -2.32 -9.07 5.27
CA VAL A 56 -2.88 -7.72 5.43
C VAL A 56 -3.75 -7.34 4.22
N ILE A 57 -3.29 -7.65 3.01
CA ILE A 57 -4.06 -7.44 1.77
C ILE A 57 -5.36 -8.25 1.77
N LEU A 58 -5.32 -9.53 2.13
CA LEU A 58 -6.51 -10.39 2.17
C LEU A 58 -7.53 -9.90 3.20
N GLN A 59 -7.07 -9.48 4.38
CA GLN A 59 -7.94 -8.86 5.38
C GLN A 59 -8.62 -7.58 4.86
N ALA A 60 -7.87 -6.74 4.15
CA ALA A 60 -8.42 -5.52 3.52
C ALA A 60 -9.44 -5.84 2.42
N LEU A 61 -9.27 -6.96 1.71
CA LEU A 61 -10.22 -7.53 0.75
C LEU A 61 -11.38 -8.26 1.42
N GLY A 62 -11.26 -8.65 2.70
CA GLY A 62 -12.31 -9.33 3.46
C GLY A 62 -12.37 -10.81 3.12
N GLU A 63 -11.23 -11.35 2.75
CA GLU A 63 -11.04 -12.72 2.35
C GLU A 63 -10.29 -13.48 3.44
N GLU A 64 -10.56 -14.77 3.54
CA GLU A 64 -9.86 -15.65 4.48
C GLU A 64 -8.41 -15.88 4.05
N ILE A 65 -7.52 -16.04 5.03
CA ILE A 65 -6.11 -16.37 4.79
C ILE A 65 -6.00 -17.88 4.59
N THR A 66 -6.16 -18.31 3.34
CA THR A 66 -6.02 -19.71 2.92
C THR A 66 -4.82 -19.89 1.98
N PRO A 67 -4.29 -21.12 1.81
CA PRO A 67 -3.27 -21.42 0.81
C PRO A 67 -3.60 -20.91 -0.59
N GLU A 68 -4.84 -21.10 -1.03
CA GLU A 68 -5.32 -20.67 -2.34
C GLU A 68 -5.32 -19.13 -2.47
N ASN A 69 -5.83 -18.43 -1.46
CA ASN A 69 -5.89 -16.97 -1.47
C ASN A 69 -4.51 -16.32 -1.38
N ILE A 70 -3.61 -16.90 -0.58
CA ILE A 70 -2.21 -16.45 -0.51
C ILE A 70 -1.51 -16.67 -1.86
N GLU A 71 -1.71 -17.81 -2.51
CA GLU A 71 -1.13 -18.09 -3.83
C GLU A 71 -1.67 -17.12 -4.90
N ARG A 72 -2.96 -16.80 -4.85
CA ARG A 72 -3.61 -15.85 -5.76
C ARG A 72 -3.06 -14.42 -5.60
N VAL A 73 -2.71 -14.00 -4.39
CA VAL A 73 -2.19 -12.65 -4.13
C VAL A 73 -0.67 -12.59 -4.34
N SER A 74 0.07 -13.58 -3.85
CA SER A 74 1.52 -13.52 -3.73
C SER A 74 2.19 -14.86 -4.02
N PRO A 75 2.26 -15.34 -5.27
CA PRO A 75 2.72 -16.69 -5.60
C PRO A 75 4.22 -16.92 -5.33
N TRP A 76 5.08 -15.91 -5.52
CA TRP A 76 6.53 -16.07 -5.33
C TRP A 76 6.96 -15.56 -3.95
N ARG A 77 7.01 -16.49 -3.00
CA ARG A 77 7.32 -16.20 -1.59
C ARG A 77 8.60 -16.91 -1.18
N TYR A 78 9.59 -16.13 -0.77
CA TYR A 78 10.82 -16.64 -0.18
C TYR A 78 10.74 -16.65 1.34
N ARG A 79 11.41 -17.62 1.98
CA ARG A 79 11.43 -17.79 3.45
C ARG A 79 12.31 -16.77 4.13
N GLN A 80 13.45 -16.43 3.54
CA GLN A 80 14.44 -15.55 4.17
C GLN A 80 14.00 -14.08 4.08
N PRO A 81 14.09 -13.29 5.17
CA PRO A 81 13.72 -11.87 5.19
C PRO A 81 14.87 -10.99 4.65
N VAL A 82 15.22 -11.19 3.38
CA VAL A 82 16.34 -10.56 2.66
C VAL A 82 15.87 -10.08 1.29
N SER A 83 16.75 -9.44 0.50
CA SER A 83 16.37 -9.02 -0.85
C SER A 83 15.95 -10.22 -1.71
N PRO A 84 14.96 -10.08 -2.60
CA PRO A 84 14.47 -11.20 -3.40
C PRO A 84 15.55 -11.92 -4.22
N ASP A 85 16.52 -11.20 -4.79
CA ASP A 85 17.64 -11.83 -5.53
C ASP A 85 18.52 -12.72 -4.64
N PHE A 86 18.74 -12.31 -3.40
CA PHE A 86 19.58 -13.04 -2.47
C PHE A 86 18.84 -14.26 -1.94
N ALA A 87 17.56 -14.08 -1.58
CA ALA A 87 16.68 -15.18 -1.21
C ALA A 87 16.55 -16.21 -2.36
N ALA A 88 16.36 -15.76 -3.59
CA ALA A 88 16.31 -16.62 -4.77
C ALA A 88 17.56 -17.49 -4.93
N ARG A 89 18.75 -16.89 -4.76
CA ARG A 89 20.03 -17.62 -4.81
C ARG A 89 20.16 -18.64 -3.68
N GLN A 90 19.73 -18.30 -2.47
CA GLN A 90 19.78 -19.21 -1.32
C GLN A 90 18.82 -20.40 -1.47
N GLU A 91 17.66 -20.17 -2.09
CA GLU A 91 16.62 -21.20 -2.24
C GLU A 91 16.73 -21.98 -3.56
N GLY A 92 17.59 -21.56 -4.48
CA GLY A 92 17.86 -22.27 -5.74
C GLY A 92 16.79 -22.10 -6.81
N TRP A 93 15.91 -21.11 -6.67
CA TRP A 93 14.87 -20.79 -7.66
C TRP A 93 14.65 -19.28 -7.74
N SER A 94 14.22 -18.78 -8.89
CA SER A 94 14.00 -17.34 -9.11
C SER A 94 12.79 -17.08 -10.00
N VAL A 95 12.33 -15.84 -9.99
CA VAL A 95 11.28 -15.36 -10.91
C VAL A 95 11.84 -14.27 -11.82
N SER A 96 11.41 -14.29 -13.09
CA SER A 96 11.74 -13.25 -14.07
C SER A 96 10.74 -12.10 -14.08
N ALA A 97 11.15 -10.93 -14.54
CA ALA A 97 10.26 -9.78 -14.70
C ALA A 97 9.05 -10.10 -15.60
N ALA A 98 9.27 -10.89 -16.66
CA ALA A 98 8.21 -11.30 -17.59
C ALA A 98 7.16 -12.21 -16.92
N GLN A 99 7.59 -13.13 -16.04
CA GLN A 99 6.66 -13.95 -15.26
C GLN A 99 5.82 -13.10 -14.30
N ILE A 100 6.45 -12.15 -13.61
CA ILE A 100 5.75 -11.20 -12.73
C ILE A 100 4.70 -10.42 -13.54
N ALA A 101 5.08 -9.85 -14.67
CA ALA A 101 4.16 -9.08 -15.50
C ALA A 101 3.01 -9.95 -16.06
N ALA A 102 3.29 -11.18 -16.47
CA ALA A 102 2.26 -12.10 -16.94
C ALA A 102 1.24 -12.43 -15.85
N PHE A 103 1.70 -12.68 -14.62
CA PHE A 103 0.83 -12.87 -13.46
C PHE A 103 -0.03 -11.63 -13.18
N CYS A 104 0.58 -10.44 -13.19
CA CYS A 104 -0.12 -9.19 -12.93
C CYS A 104 -1.24 -8.91 -13.95
N ARG A 105 -0.97 -9.08 -15.26
CA ARG A 105 -2.01 -8.97 -16.31
C ARG A 105 -3.11 -10.02 -16.14
N GLY A 106 -2.77 -11.20 -15.64
CA GLY A 106 -3.73 -12.26 -15.38
C GLY A 106 -4.83 -11.85 -14.39
N GLY A 107 -4.50 -10.99 -13.42
CA GLY A 107 -5.42 -10.49 -12.40
C GLY A 107 -6.33 -9.34 -12.85
N GLU A 108 -6.19 -8.85 -14.08
CA GLU A 108 -7.16 -7.91 -14.68
C GLU A 108 -8.51 -8.56 -14.96
N ARG A 109 -8.54 -9.90 -15.05
CA ARG A 109 -9.75 -10.66 -15.32
C ARG A 109 -10.74 -10.49 -14.16
N ASP A 110 -11.95 -10.06 -14.50
CA ASP A 110 -13.10 -9.96 -13.60
C ASP A 110 -13.00 -8.95 -12.44
N ALA A 111 -12.07 -7.98 -12.51
CA ALA A 111 -11.93 -6.89 -11.55
C ALA A 111 -12.26 -5.52 -12.15
N ASP A 112 -12.88 -4.65 -11.36
CA ASP A 112 -13.07 -3.23 -11.70
C ASP A 112 -11.83 -2.39 -11.33
N THR A 113 -11.08 -2.85 -10.33
CA THR A 113 -9.85 -2.23 -9.82
C THR A 113 -8.78 -3.30 -9.63
N VAL A 114 -7.57 -3.06 -10.14
CA VAL A 114 -6.40 -3.90 -9.89
C VAL A 114 -5.32 -3.04 -9.23
N ILE A 115 -4.80 -3.51 -8.10
CA ILE A 115 -3.68 -2.87 -7.42
C ILE A 115 -2.52 -3.86 -7.41
N VAL A 116 -1.42 -3.51 -8.07
CA VAL A 116 -0.19 -4.31 -8.06
C VAL A 116 0.78 -3.67 -7.10
N GLU A 117 1.20 -4.38 -6.06
CA GLU A 117 2.20 -3.92 -5.12
C GLU A 117 3.58 -4.49 -5.45
N GLY A 118 4.57 -3.61 -5.59
CA GLY A 118 5.98 -4.00 -5.73
C GLY A 118 6.62 -4.50 -4.43
N VAL A 119 7.84 -5.01 -4.55
CA VAL A 119 8.68 -5.42 -3.41
C VAL A 119 9.85 -4.44 -3.25
N GLY A 120 10.20 -4.09 -2.01
CA GLY A 120 11.26 -3.13 -1.73
C GLY A 120 11.04 -1.76 -2.40
N GLY A 121 12.13 -1.13 -2.86
CA GLY A 121 12.05 0.06 -3.73
C GLY A 121 11.95 -0.33 -5.21
N ILE A 122 11.70 0.64 -6.11
CA ILE A 122 11.52 0.33 -7.55
C ILE A 122 12.72 -0.39 -8.20
N MET A 123 13.94 -0.10 -7.73
CA MET A 123 15.18 -0.75 -8.20
C MET A 123 15.53 -2.02 -7.42
N ALA A 124 14.63 -2.56 -6.59
CA ALA A 124 14.88 -3.79 -5.85
C ALA A 124 15.21 -4.93 -6.83
N PRO A 125 16.37 -5.60 -6.67
CA PRO A 125 16.70 -6.77 -7.48
C PRO A 125 15.70 -7.90 -7.24
N ILE A 126 15.15 -8.45 -8.31
CA ILE A 126 14.26 -9.62 -8.28
C ILE A 126 15.01 -10.92 -8.61
N ASN A 127 16.10 -10.80 -9.37
CA ASN A 127 17.04 -11.87 -9.70
C ASN A 127 18.41 -11.24 -10.05
N GLU A 128 19.35 -12.04 -10.55
CA GLU A 128 20.74 -11.61 -10.81
C GLU A 128 20.89 -10.49 -11.86
N ARG A 129 19.90 -10.30 -12.73
CA ARG A 129 20.00 -9.38 -13.88
C ARG A 129 18.86 -8.40 -13.98
N GLN A 130 17.79 -8.58 -13.20
CA GLN A 130 16.57 -7.79 -13.30
C GLN A 130 16.18 -7.21 -11.95
N THR A 131 15.57 -6.04 -12.03
CA THR A 131 14.96 -5.31 -10.92
C THR A 131 13.45 -5.23 -11.11
N PHE A 132 12.73 -4.72 -10.11
CA PHE A 132 11.30 -4.49 -10.25
C PHE A 132 10.96 -3.43 -11.32
N LEU A 133 11.89 -2.53 -11.65
CA LEU A 133 11.75 -1.58 -12.76
C LEU A 133 11.56 -2.31 -14.10
N ASP A 134 12.19 -3.48 -14.27
CA ASP A 134 12.13 -4.26 -15.51
C ASP A 134 10.77 -4.93 -15.74
N VAL A 135 9.86 -4.87 -14.75
CA VAL A 135 8.46 -5.33 -14.87
C VAL A 135 7.60 -4.28 -15.60
N LEU A 136 7.92 -3.00 -15.46
CA LEU A 136 7.08 -1.89 -15.92
C LEU A 136 6.85 -1.80 -17.44
N PRO A 137 7.79 -2.17 -18.33
CA PRO A 137 7.53 -2.15 -19.77
C PRO A 137 6.33 -3.02 -20.17
N ASP A 138 6.11 -4.10 -19.42
CA ASP A 138 5.06 -5.09 -19.66
C ASP A 138 3.78 -4.83 -18.83
N LEU A 139 3.84 -3.85 -17.92
CA LEU A 139 2.73 -3.39 -17.06
C LEU A 139 2.60 -1.87 -17.17
N PRO A 140 1.90 -1.31 -18.18
CA PRO A 140 1.77 0.13 -18.38
C PRO A 140 0.79 0.80 -17.37
N TYR A 141 0.71 0.29 -16.14
CA TYR A 141 -0.15 0.82 -15.10
C TYR A 141 0.52 2.02 -14.44
N PRO A 142 -0.15 3.15 -14.22
CA PRO A 142 0.49 4.29 -13.58
C PRO A 142 1.02 3.94 -12.17
N ALA A 143 2.21 4.43 -11.85
CA ALA A 143 2.88 4.16 -10.59
C ALA A 143 2.46 5.16 -9.50
N LEU A 144 1.99 4.65 -8.36
CA LEU A 144 1.86 5.41 -7.11
C LEU A 144 3.09 5.16 -6.25
N VAL A 145 3.87 6.21 -5.99
CA VAL A 145 5.13 6.10 -5.25
C VAL A 145 4.91 6.36 -3.77
N VAL A 146 5.17 5.36 -2.93
CA VAL A 146 5.16 5.49 -1.47
C VAL A 146 6.55 5.91 -1.00
N VAL A 147 6.63 6.88 -0.10
CA VAL A 147 7.86 7.41 0.47
C VAL A 147 7.75 7.53 1.98
N GLY A 148 8.84 7.27 2.71
CA GLY A 148 8.90 7.44 4.16
C GLY A 148 9.15 8.89 4.60
N THR A 149 9.38 9.11 5.90
CA THR A 149 9.76 10.42 6.46
C THR A 149 11.15 10.43 7.14
N TYR A 150 11.92 9.36 7.00
CA TYR A 150 13.29 9.25 7.51
C TYR A 150 14.26 10.24 6.83
N LEU A 151 15.41 10.52 7.47
CA LEU A 151 16.45 11.37 6.88
C LEU A 151 16.99 10.76 5.58
N GLY A 152 16.87 11.50 4.48
CA GLY A 152 17.21 11.02 3.12
C GLY A 152 16.00 10.67 2.26
N ALA A 153 14.79 10.59 2.84
CA ALA A 153 13.58 10.21 2.12
C ALA A 153 13.28 11.10 0.90
N LEU A 154 13.57 12.41 0.95
CA LEU A 154 13.41 13.32 -0.19
C LEU A 154 14.32 12.94 -1.37
N SER A 155 15.61 12.70 -1.11
CA SER A 155 16.56 12.30 -2.16
C SER A 155 16.16 10.96 -2.78
N HIS A 156 15.75 10.00 -1.95
CA HIS A 156 15.28 8.70 -2.44
C HIS A 156 13.96 8.82 -3.22
N ALA A 157 13.06 9.71 -2.81
CA ALA A 157 11.81 9.98 -3.52
C ALA A 157 12.07 10.56 -4.91
N PHE A 158 12.91 11.61 -5.01
CA PHE A 158 13.28 12.20 -6.29
C PHE A 158 13.96 11.18 -7.20
N THR A 159 14.92 10.42 -6.67
CA THR A 159 15.60 9.36 -7.44
C THR A 159 14.62 8.31 -7.94
N CYS A 160 13.67 7.89 -7.11
CA CYS A 160 12.63 6.92 -7.48
C CYS A 160 11.75 7.45 -8.61
N VAL A 161 11.25 8.69 -8.49
CA VAL A 161 10.41 9.33 -9.51
C VAL A 161 11.15 9.52 -10.82
N GLU A 162 12.38 10.05 -10.78
CA GLU A 162 13.24 10.22 -11.96
C GLU A 162 13.55 8.89 -12.63
N THR A 163 13.79 7.82 -11.86
CA THR A 163 14.05 6.48 -12.40
C THR A 163 12.83 5.92 -13.16
N ILE A 164 11.63 6.06 -12.57
CA ILE A 164 10.38 5.60 -13.20
C ILE A 164 10.12 6.39 -14.50
N ARG A 165 10.23 7.73 -14.43
CA ARG A 165 10.04 8.61 -15.59
C ARG A 165 11.09 8.39 -16.67
N GLY A 166 12.34 8.19 -16.29
CA GLY A 166 13.45 7.90 -17.21
C GLY A 166 13.25 6.60 -17.99
N ARG A 167 12.43 5.68 -17.48
CA ARG A 167 12.00 4.47 -18.21
C ARG A 167 10.74 4.69 -19.06
N GLY A 168 10.26 5.93 -19.19
CA GLY A 168 9.06 6.29 -19.95
C GLY A 168 7.75 5.94 -19.25
N HIS A 169 7.80 5.60 -17.96
CA HIS A 169 6.62 5.12 -17.23
C HIS A 169 5.94 6.24 -16.45
N ARG A 170 4.60 6.22 -16.40
CA ARG A 170 3.81 7.29 -15.77
C ARG A 170 3.83 7.17 -14.26
N VAL A 171 4.12 8.27 -13.56
CA VAL A 171 3.88 8.41 -12.12
C VAL A 171 2.52 9.08 -11.92
N ALA A 172 1.61 8.43 -11.19
CA ALA A 172 0.28 8.96 -10.88
C ALA A 172 0.28 9.92 -9.69
N GLY A 173 1.24 9.79 -8.77
CA GLY A 173 1.30 10.59 -7.55
C GLY A 173 2.25 10.00 -6.53
N ILE A 174 2.34 10.68 -5.39
CA ILE A 174 3.20 10.31 -4.27
C ILE A 174 2.37 10.22 -2.99
N VAL A 175 2.60 9.16 -2.20
CA VAL A 175 2.07 9.04 -0.83
C VAL A 175 3.23 9.13 0.15
N VAL A 176 3.20 10.12 1.03
CA VAL A 176 4.15 10.27 2.13
C VAL A 176 3.60 9.51 3.34
N SER A 177 4.16 8.35 3.61
CA SER A 177 3.84 7.53 4.78
C SER A 177 4.78 7.88 5.92
N GLU A 178 4.20 8.29 7.05
CA GLU A 178 4.97 8.64 8.23
C GLU A 178 5.74 7.43 8.78
N SER A 179 7.06 7.60 8.95
CA SER A 179 7.95 6.59 9.53
C SER A 179 7.61 6.34 11.01
N GLU A 180 7.83 5.12 11.49
CA GLU A 180 7.47 4.71 12.85
C GLU A 180 8.28 5.44 13.92
N THR A 181 9.57 5.54 13.70
CA THR A 181 10.52 6.20 14.59
C THR A 181 11.38 7.13 13.77
N GLY A 182 11.75 8.28 14.35
CA GLY A 182 12.72 9.21 13.79
C GLY A 182 12.42 9.65 12.36
N GLY A 183 11.87 10.85 12.20
CA GLY A 183 11.60 11.38 10.87
C GLY A 183 11.32 12.86 10.89
N GLN A 184 11.38 13.46 9.71
CA GLN A 184 10.84 14.80 9.52
C GLN A 184 9.31 14.74 9.58
N PRO A 185 8.64 15.82 10.00
CA PRO A 185 7.18 15.87 9.96
C PRO A 185 6.66 15.56 8.55
N VAL A 186 5.63 14.71 8.46
CA VAL A 186 5.02 14.30 7.18
C VAL A 186 4.64 15.50 6.30
N ALA A 187 4.17 16.59 6.93
CA ALA A 187 3.80 17.83 6.24
C ALA A 187 4.99 18.54 5.58
N GLU A 188 6.17 18.53 6.18
CA GLU A 188 7.38 19.17 5.63
C GLU A 188 7.93 18.37 4.44
N ILE A 189 7.91 17.04 4.52
CA ILE A 189 8.26 16.16 3.40
C ILE A 189 7.28 16.38 2.24
N ALA A 190 5.97 16.37 2.51
CA ALA A 190 4.94 16.57 1.49
C ALA A 190 5.06 17.93 0.81
N LYS A 191 5.27 19.00 1.58
CA LYS A 191 5.50 20.35 1.05
C LYS A 191 6.72 20.42 0.14
N SER A 192 7.82 19.80 0.57
CA SER A 192 9.06 19.75 -0.23
C SER A 192 8.83 19.01 -1.54
N LEU A 193 8.21 17.82 -1.50
CA LEU A 193 7.88 17.05 -2.70
C LEU A 193 6.96 17.81 -3.66
N ALA A 194 5.91 18.46 -3.15
CA ALA A 194 5.00 19.26 -3.95
C ALA A 194 5.67 20.49 -4.58
N THR A 195 6.71 21.03 -3.94
CA THR A 195 7.50 22.16 -4.47
C THR A 195 8.38 21.72 -5.64
N PHE A 196 9.06 20.58 -5.52
CA PHE A 196 10.00 20.08 -6.54
C PHE A 196 9.33 19.26 -7.64
N LEU A 197 8.16 18.68 -7.38
CA LEU A 197 7.38 17.86 -8.33
C LEU A 197 5.94 18.40 -8.44
N PRO A 198 5.75 19.65 -8.93
CA PRO A 198 4.45 20.33 -8.91
C PRO A 198 3.40 19.70 -9.83
N ASP A 199 3.81 18.83 -10.75
CA ASP A 199 2.92 18.11 -11.65
C ASP A 199 2.33 16.82 -11.04
N LEU A 200 2.83 16.40 -9.86
CA LEU A 200 2.37 15.20 -9.18
C LEU A 200 1.51 15.54 -7.96
N PRO A 201 0.34 14.88 -7.79
CA PRO A 201 -0.39 14.97 -6.54
C PRO A 201 0.43 14.30 -5.41
N VAL A 202 0.52 14.99 -4.27
CA VAL A 202 1.19 14.50 -3.06
C VAL A 202 0.17 14.35 -1.95
N VAL A 203 0.08 13.16 -1.38
CA VAL A 203 -0.85 12.84 -0.29
C VAL A 203 -0.10 12.40 0.95
N MET A 204 -0.57 12.82 2.12
CA MET A 204 0.02 12.48 3.41
C MET A 204 -0.74 11.32 4.06
N LEU A 205 0.00 10.38 4.63
CA LEU A 205 -0.52 9.29 5.45
C LEU A 205 0.18 9.34 6.83
N PRO A 206 -0.36 10.14 7.76
CA PRO A 206 0.16 10.20 9.13
C PRO A 206 -0.12 8.88 9.87
N ARG A 207 0.71 8.56 10.86
CA ARG A 207 0.44 7.45 11.76
C ARG A 207 -0.67 7.83 12.73
N LEU A 208 -1.60 6.90 12.91
CA LEU A 208 -2.58 6.99 13.98
C LEU A 208 -1.86 6.60 15.28
N ASN A 209 -1.74 7.54 16.21
CA ASN A 209 -1.16 7.25 17.53
C ASN A 209 -1.96 6.14 18.22
N GLY A 210 -1.29 5.06 18.66
CA GLY A 210 -1.78 4.18 19.72
C GLY A 210 -1.96 4.96 21.04
N PRO A 211 -2.67 4.43 22.05
CA PRO A 211 -3.46 5.22 22.99
C PRO A 211 -2.62 6.21 23.81
N ALA A 212 -2.65 7.48 23.42
CA ALA A 212 -2.53 8.57 24.37
C ALA A 212 -3.93 8.76 24.97
N HIS A 213 -4.06 8.64 26.30
CA HIS A 213 -5.29 9.00 27.00
C HIS A 213 -5.66 10.46 26.70
N GLY A 214 -6.60 10.66 25.78
CA GLY A 214 -7.18 11.95 25.50
C GLY A 214 -8.20 11.86 24.36
N PRO A 215 -9.32 12.58 24.43
CA PRO A 215 -10.17 12.77 23.25
C PRO A 215 -9.33 13.41 22.14
N PRO A 216 -9.66 13.15 20.86
CA PRO A 216 -8.97 13.80 19.74
C PRO A 216 -8.92 15.31 19.99
N PRO A 217 -7.81 16.00 19.65
CA PRO A 217 -7.78 17.45 19.76
C PRO A 217 -8.99 17.98 18.98
N ARG A 218 -9.89 18.67 19.70
CA ARG A 218 -10.98 19.40 19.05
C ARG A 218 -10.29 20.29 18.02
N CYS A 219 -10.56 20.06 16.74
CA CYS A 219 -10.22 21.01 15.70
C CYS A 219 -10.89 22.33 16.08
N SER A 220 -10.12 23.24 16.68
CA SER A 220 -10.54 24.59 16.94
C SER A 220 -10.73 25.26 15.59
N HIS A 221 -11.95 25.73 15.38
CA HIS A 221 -12.36 26.45 14.20
C HIS A 221 -11.44 27.64 13.94
N ASN A 222 -10.83 27.68 12.75
CA ASN A 222 -10.92 28.79 11.81
C ASN A 222 -9.98 28.58 10.62
N PHE A 223 -10.43 27.81 9.62
CA PHE A 223 -10.18 28.19 8.23
C PHE A 223 -11.41 27.80 7.42
N LEU A 224 -12.11 28.84 6.97
CA LEU A 224 -13.48 28.83 6.44
C LEU A 224 -13.66 27.85 5.26
N TRP A 225 -14.53 26.85 5.45
CA TRP A 225 -15.28 26.23 4.36
C TRP A 225 -16.66 26.88 4.31
N LYS A 226 -16.90 27.72 3.30
CA LYS A 226 -18.26 28.12 2.90
C LYS A 226 -18.54 27.57 1.51
N SER A 227 -19.54 26.69 1.47
CA SER A 227 -20.50 26.49 0.39
C SER A 227 -19.96 26.09 -0.98
N HIS A 228 -20.25 24.87 -1.43
CA HIS A 228 -21.03 24.60 -2.64
C HIS A 228 -21.30 23.09 -2.79
N HIS A 229 -22.57 22.71 -2.64
CA HIS A 229 -23.11 21.42 -3.08
C HIS A 229 -23.39 21.45 -4.58
N LEU A 230 -23.32 20.26 -5.21
CA LEU A 230 -23.71 19.89 -6.57
C LEU A 230 -22.82 20.41 -7.71
N VAL A 231 -21.95 19.54 -8.26
CA VAL A 231 -22.00 18.95 -9.63
C VAL A 231 -20.81 17.98 -9.76
N TRP A 232 -21.00 16.70 -9.38
CA TRP A 232 -20.05 15.59 -9.67
C TRP A 232 -20.63 14.61 -10.70
N ARG A 233 -21.37 15.15 -11.68
CA ARG A 233 -22.05 14.36 -12.73
C ARG A 233 -21.55 14.81 -14.11
N LYS A 234 -20.43 14.21 -14.54
CA LYS A 234 -19.98 13.87 -15.91
C LYS A 234 -18.44 13.73 -15.90
N MET A 235 -17.91 12.71 -16.58
CA MET A 235 -16.50 12.30 -16.82
C MET A 235 -15.52 13.49 -17.07
N PRO A 236 -14.15 13.43 -17.11
CA PRO A 236 -13.14 12.34 -17.09
C PRO A 236 -11.87 12.63 -16.19
N LEU A 237 -10.90 11.69 -16.09
CA LEU A 237 -9.48 11.83 -15.68
C LEU A 237 -9.06 12.61 -14.40
N THR A 238 -9.98 13.14 -13.59
CA THR A 238 -9.71 13.90 -12.35
C THR A 238 -9.96 13.10 -11.06
N ARG A 239 -10.14 11.78 -11.15
CA ARG A 239 -10.40 10.90 -9.99
C ARG A 239 -9.12 10.21 -9.48
N TYR A 240 -8.32 10.94 -8.72
CA TYR A 240 -7.39 10.37 -7.72
C TYR A 240 -7.33 11.29 -6.49
N SER A 241 -8.49 11.69 -5.96
CA SER A 241 -8.61 12.33 -4.64
C SER A 241 -8.88 11.25 -3.60
N VAL A 242 -7.80 10.55 -3.20
CA VAL A 242 -7.81 9.57 -2.11
C VAL A 242 -7.33 10.27 -0.84
N PHE A 243 -7.88 9.87 0.30
CA PHE A 243 -7.67 10.35 1.67
C PHE A 243 -8.62 11.46 2.15
N VAL A 244 -9.84 11.03 2.51
CA VAL A 244 -10.59 11.60 3.64
C VAL A 244 -11.13 10.43 4.47
N ALA A 245 -10.77 10.42 5.76
CA ALA A 245 -11.33 9.57 6.82
C ALA A 245 -11.14 8.05 6.72
N ALA A 246 -9.90 7.56 6.83
CA ALA A 246 -9.65 6.27 7.45
C ALA A 246 -9.78 6.43 8.99
N GLU A 247 -10.98 6.74 9.47
CA GLU A 247 -11.25 6.93 10.90
C GLU A 247 -11.96 5.70 11.47
N THR A 248 -11.30 5.05 12.43
CA THR A 248 -11.89 4.33 13.58
C THR A 248 -12.62 2.99 13.44
N ALA A 249 -12.86 2.43 12.25
CA ALA A 249 -13.59 1.14 12.15
C ALA A 249 -12.70 -0.12 12.15
N PHE A 250 -11.50 -0.10 11.55
CA PHE A 250 -10.73 -1.33 11.28
C PHE A 250 -9.94 -1.89 12.49
N TRP A 251 -9.95 -1.20 13.63
CA TRP A 251 -9.20 -1.61 14.84
C TRP A 251 -10.07 -1.67 16.11
N ARG A 252 -11.41 -1.60 16.00
CA ARG A 252 -12.31 -1.58 17.18
C ARG A 252 -13.17 -2.81 17.38
N GLU A 253 -13.22 -3.77 16.46
CA GLU A 253 -14.04 -4.97 16.64
C GLU A 253 -13.16 -6.20 16.83
N ASP A 254 -12.58 -6.33 18.04
CA ASP A 254 -12.11 -7.63 18.53
C ASP A 254 -12.15 -7.76 20.08
N LYS A 255 -13.00 -6.97 20.75
CA LYS A 255 -13.22 -7.06 22.20
C LYS A 255 -14.68 -6.92 22.61
N ALA A 256 -15.55 -7.71 21.99
CA ALA A 256 -16.93 -7.83 22.45
C ALA A 256 -17.50 -9.24 22.39
N HIS A 257 -16.69 -10.32 22.45
CA HIS A 257 -17.21 -11.68 22.63
C HIS A 257 -16.26 -12.62 23.39
N VAL A 258 -15.63 -12.15 24.47
CA VAL A 258 -15.14 -13.02 25.55
C VAL A 258 -15.28 -12.21 26.84
N LEU A 259 -15.90 -12.81 27.88
CA LEU A 259 -16.24 -12.22 29.20
C LEU A 259 -17.68 -11.69 29.35
N ASP A 260 -18.66 -12.55 29.12
CA ASP A 260 -19.83 -12.61 30.01
C ASP A 260 -20.31 -14.06 30.20
N ARG A 261 -19.58 -14.79 31.05
CA ARG A 261 -20.07 -15.96 31.78
C ARG A 261 -19.25 -16.07 33.06
N ARG A 262 -19.53 -15.22 34.05
CA ARG A 262 -19.27 -15.45 35.48
C ARG A 262 -19.76 -14.23 36.28
N ALA A 263 -21.06 -14.13 36.44
CA ALA A 263 -21.67 -13.31 37.48
C ALA A 263 -23.05 -13.88 37.85
N HIS A 264 -23.10 -15.12 38.33
CA HIS A 264 -24.17 -15.61 39.23
C HIS A 264 -23.67 -16.84 39.98
N ARG A 265 -23.23 -16.62 41.21
CA ARG A 265 -23.39 -17.53 42.36
C ARG A 265 -23.12 -16.69 43.61
N GLU A 266 -24.22 -16.38 44.31
CA GLU A 266 -24.24 -15.81 45.65
C GLU A 266 -23.59 -16.75 46.67
N PRO A 267 -23.14 -16.24 47.84
CA PRO A 267 -22.50 -17.05 48.86
C PRO A 267 -23.52 -17.70 49.80
N SER A 268 -23.28 -18.98 50.11
CA SER A 268 -23.55 -19.61 51.40
C SER A 268 -22.36 -20.47 51.81
#